data_AF-A0A9Y1ZBI2-F1
#
_entry.id   AF-A0A9Y1ZBI2-F1
#
_cell.length_a   1.000
_cell.length_b   1.000
_cell.length_c   1.000
_cell.angle_alpha   90.00
_cell.angle_beta   90.00
_cell.angle_gamma   90.00
#
_symmetry.space_group_name_H-M   'P 1'
#
loop_
_entity.id
_entity.type
_entity.pdbx_description
1 polymer ?
#
loop_
_entity_poly.entity_id
_entity_poly.type
_entity_poly.pdbx_seq_one_letter_code
_entity_poly.pdbx_strand_id
1 'polypeptide(L)'
;MGIEASTLNLRFLSQLAQGGFAEQLTDEQRREIHITTRLDGEEYLQDALKDGKQVVLTGNPGDGKTQYILQMKPEYPEPNYFYLSDASEYDDYTVLLDKWKDALDDGRPGILAINDGPLYEMTTQHADDYPFLENVRSQFQNQIIYGEGQADNADFDSIVVIDLNNRNILTRKVIGQAIENLTSNKFLKENNGDDIHGHIAYNMDKMRNDRVRENIIRLLQSVGHLDAHVTVRDLLNFLAYCITGAKEESVTDFDEDLKYYNLAFSGSGQIFTLLNEYFHPRDLTHPFIDSKLWADAEEEVSRRDEDDSEEEVDQRFIEKKRQFYFEDVAINDYDARDLYHETNYSFHNQRNRDRSDESVKEDVIEMINSYFMPDSSKGSDLRVWLSHNYRSKSSLSLISRTEIPKRELNRRVPQLHPEISDAMDYNHDHHVLEYEGRDSSVRLRIDPDLSETLGALEGNIPYILRGREEEQQLLEFMEEIEYRESHDEDYGTIHIMDTETGELEILSVNDDRYQMERR
;
A
#
# COMPACT_ATOMS: atom_id res chain seq x y z
N MET A 1 46.88 -3.89 -21.50
CA MET A 1 45.85 -3.10 -20.81
C MET A 1 44.54 -3.59 -21.35
N GLY A 2 43.98 -4.63 -20.73
CA GLY A 2 42.65 -5.13 -21.08
C GLY A 2 41.64 -4.11 -20.59
N ILE A 3 40.68 -3.75 -21.45
CA ILE A 3 39.50 -3.00 -21.05
C ILE A 3 38.74 -3.94 -20.11
N GLU A 4 38.64 -3.60 -18.83
CA GLU A 4 37.67 -4.28 -17.95
C GLU A 4 36.29 -4.11 -18.60
N ALA A 5 35.66 -5.22 -18.96
CA ALA A 5 34.33 -5.20 -19.54
C ALA A 5 33.39 -4.51 -18.54
N SER A 6 32.58 -3.57 -19.02
CA SER A 6 31.54 -2.91 -18.21
C SER A 6 30.72 -3.97 -17.49
N THR A 7 30.69 -3.91 -16.16
CA THR A 7 29.84 -4.78 -15.32
C THR A 7 28.35 -4.49 -15.53
N LEU A 8 28.02 -3.40 -16.22
CA LEU A 8 26.70 -2.97 -16.63
C LEU A 8 26.48 -3.35 -18.09
N ASN A 9 25.71 -4.40 -18.34
CA ASN A 9 25.35 -4.89 -19.67
C ASN A 9 23.92 -5.47 -19.65
N LEU A 10 23.41 -5.94 -20.79
CA LEU A 10 22.06 -6.54 -20.87
C LEU A 10 21.85 -7.71 -19.89
N ARG A 11 22.89 -8.50 -19.67
CA ARG A 11 22.83 -9.64 -18.76
C ARG A 11 22.53 -9.18 -17.33
N PHE A 12 23.09 -8.05 -16.90
CA PHE A 12 22.76 -7.45 -15.61
C PHE A 12 21.27 -7.08 -15.50
N LEU A 13 20.69 -6.44 -16.52
CA LEU A 13 19.25 -6.12 -16.52
C LEU A 13 18.37 -7.39 -16.51
N SER A 14 18.75 -8.39 -17.30
CA SER A 14 18.05 -9.68 -17.33
C SER A 14 18.11 -10.41 -15.98
N GLN A 15 19.26 -10.39 -15.31
CA GLN A 15 19.40 -10.95 -13.96
C GLN A 15 18.54 -10.21 -12.95
N LEU A 16 18.49 -8.87 -13.02
CA LEU A 16 17.62 -8.05 -12.19
C LEU A 16 16.13 -8.42 -12.40
N ALA A 17 15.73 -8.68 -13.64
CA ALA A 17 14.38 -9.14 -14.00
C ALA A 17 14.03 -10.53 -13.46
N GLN A 18 15.02 -11.39 -13.18
CA GLN A 18 14.81 -12.72 -12.57
C GLN A 18 14.87 -12.70 -11.03
N GLY A 19 14.99 -11.51 -10.42
CA GLY A 19 15.15 -11.35 -8.99
C GLY A 19 16.59 -11.60 -8.50
N GLY A 20 17.56 -11.62 -9.42
CA GLY A 20 18.99 -11.80 -9.12
C GLY A 20 19.47 -10.79 -8.09
N PHE A 21 19.84 -11.30 -6.91
CA PHE A 21 19.86 -10.57 -5.65
C PHE A 21 21.02 -9.59 -5.49
N ALA A 22 20.72 -8.50 -4.76
CA ALA A 22 21.63 -7.46 -4.30
C ALA A 22 22.95 -8.00 -3.70
N GLU A 23 22.96 -9.17 -3.06
CA GLU A 23 24.14 -9.80 -2.47
C GLU A 23 25.25 -10.14 -3.50
N GLN A 24 24.89 -10.36 -4.76
CA GLN A 24 25.85 -10.65 -5.83
C GLN A 24 26.27 -9.40 -6.63
N LEU A 25 25.61 -8.26 -6.38
CA LEU A 25 25.91 -7.02 -7.09
C LEU A 25 27.16 -6.37 -6.51
N THR A 26 28.04 -5.93 -7.41
CA THR A 26 29.18 -5.10 -7.01
C THR A 26 28.71 -3.74 -6.49
N ASP A 27 29.53 -3.08 -5.68
CA ASP A 27 29.22 -1.72 -5.20
C ASP A 27 28.97 -0.73 -6.34
N GLU A 28 29.63 -0.93 -7.49
CA GLU A 28 29.40 -0.15 -8.71
C GLU A 28 27.99 -0.39 -9.26
N GLN A 29 27.60 -1.65 -9.48
CA GLN A 29 26.27 -1.99 -9.97
C GLN A 29 25.17 -1.48 -9.03
N ARG A 30 25.38 -1.62 -7.71
CA ARG A 30 24.49 -1.10 -6.68
C ARG A 30 24.32 0.41 -6.74
N ARG A 31 25.40 1.18 -6.96
CA ARG A 31 25.32 2.64 -7.13
C ARG A 31 24.55 3.03 -8.39
N GLU A 32 24.69 2.27 -9.46
CA GLU A 32 24.12 2.59 -10.77
C GLU A 32 22.61 2.33 -10.88
N ILE A 33 22.07 1.44 -10.05
CA ILE A 33 20.62 1.21 -9.92
C ILE A 33 20.02 1.87 -8.68
N HIS A 34 20.81 2.64 -7.95
CA HIS A 34 20.35 3.34 -6.76
C HIS A 34 19.23 4.32 -7.15
N ILE A 35 18.13 4.26 -6.40
CA ILE A 35 17.02 5.20 -6.56
C ILE A 35 17.02 6.09 -5.32
N THR A 36 17.10 7.39 -5.56
CA THR A 36 17.12 8.40 -4.51
C THR A 36 15.72 8.55 -3.93
N THR A 37 15.63 8.44 -2.61
CA THR A 37 14.40 8.58 -1.83
C THR A 37 14.47 9.83 -0.97
N ARG A 38 13.46 10.09 -0.12
CA ARG A 38 13.54 11.20 0.85
C ARG A 38 14.65 11.01 1.88
N LEU A 39 14.86 9.78 2.37
CA LEU A 39 15.92 9.43 3.33
C LEU A 39 17.30 9.98 2.96
N ASP A 40 17.70 9.83 1.70
CA ASP A 40 19.03 10.18 1.21
C ASP A 40 19.05 11.36 0.23
N GLY A 41 17.91 11.71 -0.37
CA GLY A 41 17.79 12.78 -1.35
C GLY A 41 17.44 14.16 -0.78
N GLU A 42 16.95 14.22 0.45
CA GLU A 42 16.58 15.47 1.14
C GLU A 42 17.41 15.68 2.41
N GLU A 43 18.65 15.16 2.42
CA GLU A 43 19.63 15.28 3.50
C GLU A 43 19.19 14.71 4.88
N TYR A 44 18.00 14.10 5.01
CA TYR A 44 17.49 13.57 6.28
C TYR A 44 18.51 12.68 7.02
N LEU A 45 19.04 11.65 6.36
CA LEU A 45 20.05 10.78 6.96
C LEU A 45 21.34 11.53 7.31
N GLN A 46 21.73 12.51 6.49
CA GLN A 46 22.93 13.30 6.73
C GLN A 46 22.75 14.19 7.96
N ASP A 47 21.60 14.83 8.11
CA ASP A 47 21.29 15.70 9.23
C ASP A 47 21.18 14.92 10.53
N ALA A 48 20.52 13.75 10.52
CA ALA A 48 20.50 12.86 11.67
C ALA A 48 21.93 12.44 12.10
N LEU A 49 22.81 12.13 11.15
CA LEU A 49 24.20 11.78 11.45
C LEU A 49 25.01 12.99 11.98
N LYS A 50 24.82 14.19 11.41
CA LYS A 50 25.47 15.44 11.86
C LYS A 50 25.03 15.83 13.28
N ASP A 51 23.78 15.55 13.62
CA ASP A 51 23.20 15.77 14.95
C ASP A 51 23.68 14.72 15.98
N GLY A 52 24.50 13.75 15.56
CA GLY A 52 25.06 12.73 16.44
C GLY A 52 24.14 11.54 16.68
N LYS A 53 23.03 11.42 15.93
CA LYS A 53 22.03 10.36 16.12
C LYS A 53 22.47 9.04 15.48
N GLN A 54 21.92 7.95 16.01
CA GLN A 54 21.97 6.64 15.38
C GLN A 54 20.62 6.32 14.73
N VAL A 55 20.64 6.05 13.43
CA VAL A 55 19.43 5.73 12.65
C VAL A 55 19.29 4.22 12.50
N VAL A 56 18.22 3.66 13.04
CA VAL A 56 17.88 2.24 12.89
C VAL A 56 16.88 2.12 11.74
N LEU A 57 17.30 1.51 10.64
CA LEU A 57 16.45 1.19 9.50
C LEU A 57 15.93 -0.25 9.67
N THR A 58 14.61 -0.40 9.69
CA THR A 58 13.94 -1.70 9.73
C THR A 58 12.95 -1.85 8.58
N GLY A 59 12.42 -3.05 8.37
CA GLY A 59 11.56 -3.39 7.23
C GLY A 59 11.95 -4.67 6.52
N ASN A 60 11.30 -4.96 5.40
CA ASN A 60 11.44 -6.21 4.66
C ASN A 60 12.75 -6.33 3.84
N PRO A 61 13.13 -7.57 3.43
CA PRO A 61 14.20 -7.79 2.47
C PRO A 61 13.85 -7.16 1.10
N GLY A 62 14.69 -6.25 0.62
CA GLY A 62 14.47 -5.55 -0.66
C GLY A 62 14.20 -4.05 -0.52
N ASP A 63 13.99 -3.55 0.70
CA ASP A 63 13.77 -2.12 0.97
C ASP A 63 15.02 -1.22 0.84
N GLY A 64 16.19 -1.80 0.62
CA GLY A 64 17.42 -1.02 0.39
C GLY A 64 18.11 -0.52 1.67
N LYS A 65 17.83 -1.08 2.86
CA LYS A 65 18.51 -0.72 4.12
C LYS A 65 20.04 -0.68 4.00
N THR A 66 20.63 -1.77 3.48
CA THR A 66 22.09 -1.88 3.25
C THR A 66 22.60 -0.95 2.15
N GLN A 67 21.74 -0.54 1.22
CA GLN A 67 22.08 0.40 0.18
C GLN A 67 22.36 1.79 0.75
N TYR A 68 21.57 2.26 1.72
CA TYR A 68 21.83 3.54 2.39
C TYR A 68 23.18 3.58 3.10
N ILE A 69 23.55 2.49 3.78
CA ILE A 69 24.87 2.35 4.40
C ILE A 69 25.98 2.46 3.35
N LEU A 70 25.83 1.78 2.20
CA LEU A 70 26.81 1.84 1.11
C LEU A 70 26.96 3.27 0.55
N GLN A 71 25.86 4.02 0.41
CA GLN A 71 25.87 5.39 -0.10
C GLN A 71 26.48 6.39 0.89
N MET A 72 26.27 6.21 2.20
CA MET A 72 26.72 7.16 3.22
C MET A 72 28.18 6.96 3.63
N LYS A 73 28.70 5.73 3.58
CA LYS A 73 30.08 5.40 4.00
C LYS A 73 31.20 6.27 3.39
N PRO A 74 31.17 6.66 2.10
CA PRO A 74 32.21 7.51 1.52
C PRO A 74 32.33 8.90 2.17
N GLU A 75 31.21 9.48 2.60
CA GLU A 75 31.17 10.81 3.22
C GLU A 75 31.27 10.72 4.75
N TYR A 76 30.73 9.66 5.34
CA TYR A 76 30.67 9.40 6.78
C TYR A 76 31.44 8.10 7.12
N PRO A 77 32.78 8.07 7.06
CA PRO A 77 33.56 6.83 7.16
C PRO A 77 33.80 6.36 8.61
N GLU A 78 33.99 5.04 8.76
CA GLU A 78 34.54 4.45 9.98
C GLU A 78 35.95 5.01 10.29
N PRO A 79 36.37 5.09 11.57
CA PRO A 79 35.70 4.59 12.78
C PRO A 79 34.78 5.62 13.45
N ASN A 80 34.60 6.81 12.88
CA ASN A 80 33.83 7.90 13.50
C ASN A 80 32.33 7.66 13.50
N TYR A 81 31.85 6.73 12.66
CA TYR A 81 30.45 6.35 12.53
C TYR A 81 30.28 4.86 12.80
N PHE A 82 29.16 4.49 13.42
CA PHE A 82 28.81 3.10 13.71
C PHE A 82 27.89 2.54 12.61
N TYR A 83 28.32 1.47 11.94
CA TYR A 83 27.50 0.83 10.91
C TYR A 83 27.22 -0.63 11.26
N LEU A 84 25.96 -1.03 11.09
CA LEU A 84 25.53 -2.43 11.13
C LEU A 84 24.80 -2.74 9.83
N SER A 85 25.40 -3.56 8.97
CA SER A 85 24.80 -3.91 7.67
C SER A 85 23.71 -4.98 7.78
N ASP A 86 23.89 -5.93 8.70
CA ASP A 86 22.90 -6.98 8.95
C ASP A 86 23.05 -7.48 10.39
N ALA A 87 21.99 -7.36 11.19
CA ALA A 87 21.94 -7.92 12.53
C ALA A 87 21.90 -9.46 12.52
N SER A 88 21.39 -10.07 11.46
CA SER A 88 21.16 -11.51 11.35
C SER A 88 22.46 -12.33 11.28
N GLU A 89 23.61 -11.67 11.05
CA GLU A 89 24.93 -12.31 11.09
C GLU A 89 25.40 -12.65 12.52
N TYR A 90 24.68 -12.19 13.55
CA TYR A 90 25.00 -12.45 14.95
C TYR A 90 24.19 -13.63 15.50
N ASP A 91 24.88 -14.70 15.88
CA ASP A 91 24.27 -15.85 16.58
C ASP A 91 23.81 -15.50 18.02
N ASP A 92 24.44 -14.49 18.62
CA ASP A 92 24.15 -13.99 19.96
C ASP A 92 24.06 -12.46 19.93
N TYR A 93 22.84 -11.94 20.12
CA TYR A 93 22.59 -10.51 20.09
C TYR A 93 23.24 -9.74 21.23
N THR A 94 23.62 -10.37 22.34
CA THR A 94 24.30 -9.66 23.44
C THR A 94 25.63 -9.04 22.96
N VAL A 95 26.35 -9.72 22.07
CA VAL A 95 27.59 -9.21 21.45
C VAL A 95 27.32 -7.97 20.59
N LEU A 96 26.20 -7.95 19.87
CA LEU A 96 25.79 -6.81 19.07
C LEU A 96 25.33 -5.65 19.98
N LEU A 97 24.52 -5.94 20.98
CA LEU A 97 23.95 -4.96 21.91
C LEU A 97 25.03 -4.31 22.77
N ASP A 98 26.06 -5.03 23.19
CA ASP A 98 27.23 -4.46 23.86
C ASP A 98 27.95 -3.45 22.97
N LYS A 99 28.21 -3.80 21.71
CA LYS A 99 28.84 -2.87 20.73
C LYS A 99 27.97 -1.66 20.46
N TRP A 100 26.66 -1.87 20.35
CA TRP A 100 25.71 -0.78 20.10
C TRP A 100 25.65 0.16 21.31
N LYS A 101 25.56 -0.39 22.53
CA LYS A 101 25.63 0.37 23.77
C LYS A 101 26.91 1.18 23.88
N ASP A 102 28.07 0.58 23.65
CA ASP A 102 29.36 1.28 23.67
C ASP A 102 29.36 2.44 22.66
N ALA A 103 28.82 2.23 21.45
CA ALA A 103 28.71 3.28 20.44
C ALA A 103 27.76 4.41 20.85
N LEU A 104 26.64 4.10 21.53
CA LEU A 104 25.70 5.09 22.07
C LEU A 104 26.33 5.90 23.20
N ASP A 105 26.99 5.23 24.15
CA ASP A 105 27.67 5.87 25.29
C ASP A 105 28.83 6.78 24.82
N ASP A 106 29.50 6.41 23.73
CA ASP A 106 30.53 7.21 23.06
C ASP A 106 29.94 8.39 22.23
N GLY A 107 28.62 8.47 22.07
CA GLY A 107 27.95 9.47 21.22
C GLY A 107 28.31 9.30 19.74
N ARG A 108 28.54 8.07 19.29
CA ARG A 108 28.97 7.77 17.91
C ARG A 108 27.73 7.68 17.01
N PRO A 109 27.52 8.62 16.07
CA PRO A 109 26.42 8.55 15.11
C PRO A 109 26.57 7.34 14.18
N GLY A 110 25.48 6.91 13.54
CA GLY A 110 25.54 5.69 12.75
C GLY A 110 24.26 5.30 12.04
N ILE A 111 24.35 4.28 11.18
CA ILE A 111 23.20 3.66 10.51
C ILE A 111 23.23 2.16 10.78
N LEU A 112 22.14 1.64 11.33
CA LEU A 112 21.97 0.24 11.64
C LEU A 112 20.82 -0.33 10.79
N ALA A 113 21.11 -1.33 9.97
CA ALA A 113 20.11 -2.09 9.23
C ALA A 113 19.75 -3.36 10.03
N ILE A 114 18.53 -3.39 10.56
CA ILE A 114 18.03 -4.47 11.42
C ILE A 114 16.65 -4.88 10.91
N ASN A 115 16.47 -6.14 10.50
CA ASN A 115 15.15 -6.63 10.09
C ASN A 115 14.19 -6.72 11.30
N ASP A 116 12.88 -6.72 11.04
CA ASP A 116 11.82 -6.64 12.07
C ASP A 116 11.92 -7.77 13.10
N GLY A 117 12.16 -9.01 12.66
CA GLY A 117 12.30 -10.17 13.54
C GLY A 117 13.43 -10.01 14.57
N PRO A 118 14.69 -9.83 14.13
CA PRO A 118 15.80 -9.50 15.02
C PRO A 118 15.54 -8.30 15.95
N LEU A 119 14.93 -7.21 15.43
CA LEU A 119 14.64 -6.03 16.24
C LEU A 119 13.61 -6.34 17.35
N TYR A 120 12.55 -7.07 17.01
CA TYR A 120 11.54 -7.51 17.95
C TYR A 120 12.13 -8.45 19.01
N GLU A 121 12.98 -9.39 18.60
CA GLU A 121 13.68 -10.30 19.51
C GLU A 121 14.57 -9.53 20.50
N MET A 122 15.40 -8.60 20.01
CA MET A 122 16.25 -7.76 20.85
C MET A 122 15.42 -6.96 21.86
N THR A 123 14.40 -6.25 21.40
CA THR A 123 13.55 -5.39 22.25
C THR A 123 12.64 -6.15 23.21
N THR A 124 12.44 -7.45 23.02
CA THR A 124 11.61 -8.28 23.91
C THR A 124 12.45 -9.06 24.91
N GLN A 125 13.58 -9.63 24.49
CA GLN A 125 14.38 -10.53 25.32
C GLN A 125 15.48 -9.81 26.11
N HIS A 126 15.93 -8.63 25.65
CA HIS A 126 17.11 -7.96 26.20
C HIS A 126 16.84 -6.55 26.76
N ALA A 127 15.58 -6.10 26.80
CA ALA A 127 15.23 -4.76 27.27
C ALA A 127 15.64 -4.48 28.74
N ASP A 128 15.61 -5.50 29.59
CA ASP A 128 16.00 -5.39 31.01
C ASP A 128 17.50 -5.06 31.17
N ASP A 129 18.36 -5.64 30.32
CA ASP A 129 19.82 -5.46 30.36
C ASP A 129 20.28 -4.23 29.56
N TYR A 130 19.50 -3.84 28.54
CA TYR A 130 19.78 -2.72 27.64
C TYR A 130 18.59 -1.74 27.57
N PRO A 131 18.47 -0.81 28.54
CA PRO A 131 17.29 0.06 28.68
C PRO A 131 16.98 0.94 27.47
N PHE A 132 17.97 1.26 26.62
CA PHE A 132 17.73 2.04 25.41
C PHE A 132 16.80 1.32 24.41
N LEU A 133 16.69 -0.01 24.49
CA LEU A 133 15.79 -0.80 23.66
C LEU A 133 14.31 -0.51 23.94
N GLU A 134 13.98 -0.01 25.12
CA GLU A 134 12.61 0.46 25.40
C GLU A 134 12.25 1.68 24.56
N ASN A 135 13.20 2.59 24.35
CA ASN A 135 13.00 3.73 23.46
C ASN A 135 12.84 3.26 22.00
N VAL A 136 13.71 2.35 21.55
CA VAL A 136 13.62 1.72 20.22
C VAL A 136 12.25 1.08 20.00
N ARG A 137 11.76 0.31 20.99
CA ARG A 137 10.44 -0.33 20.95
C ARG A 137 9.31 0.70 20.90
N SER A 138 9.38 1.75 21.71
CA SER A 138 8.37 2.82 21.71
C SER A 138 8.31 3.53 20.36
N GLN A 139 9.45 3.91 19.78
CA GLN A 139 9.49 4.53 18.45
C GLN A 139 8.97 3.60 17.36
N PHE A 140 9.28 2.30 17.43
CA PHE A 140 8.78 1.32 16.46
C PHE A 140 7.26 1.17 16.54
N GLN A 141 6.67 1.19 17.75
CA GLN A 141 5.22 1.10 17.95
C GLN A 141 4.46 2.39 17.61
N ASN A 142 5.13 3.55 17.65
CA ASN A 142 4.52 4.86 17.47
C ASN A 142 4.97 5.56 16.17
N GLN A 143 5.34 4.80 15.13
CA GLN A 143 5.69 5.35 13.80
C GLN A 143 4.49 6.06 13.14
N ILE A 144 3.27 5.52 13.35
CA ILE A 144 2.03 6.06 12.82
C ILE A 144 1.20 6.63 13.98
N ILE A 145 0.80 7.89 13.83
CA ILE A 145 -0.05 8.61 14.78
C ILE A 145 -1.35 9.06 14.12
N TYR A 146 -2.38 9.25 14.94
CA TYR A 146 -3.72 9.68 14.53
C TYR A 146 -4.07 11.08 15.04
N GLY A 147 -3.14 11.74 15.73
CA GLY A 147 -3.26 13.12 16.19
C GLY A 147 -1.99 13.62 16.90
N GLU A 148 -1.79 14.93 16.93
CA GLU A 148 -0.57 15.56 17.47
C GLU A 148 -0.30 15.20 18.94
N GLY A 149 -1.34 14.98 19.74
CA GLY A 149 -1.19 14.58 21.16
C GLY A 149 -0.52 13.21 21.37
N GLN A 150 -0.31 12.42 20.31
CA GLN A 150 0.42 11.15 20.37
C GLN A 150 1.91 11.29 20.03
N ALA A 151 2.37 12.46 19.58
CA ALA A 151 3.76 12.66 19.19
C ALA A 151 4.73 12.63 20.39
N ASP A 152 4.28 13.04 21.57
CA ASP A 152 5.13 13.06 22.76
C ASP A 152 5.35 11.66 23.39
N ASN A 153 4.86 10.59 22.77
CA ASN A 153 4.94 9.23 23.30
C ASN A 153 6.30 8.53 23.07
N ALA A 154 7.21 9.13 22.28
CA ALA A 154 8.50 8.56 21.97
C ALA A 154 9.61 9.63 21.92
N ASP A 155 10.84 9.24 22.26
CA ASP A 155 12.01 10.11 22.34
C ASP A 155 12.96 9.85 21.17
N PHE A 156 13.22 10.84 20.32
CA PHE A 156 14.05 10.72 19.11
C PHE A 156 15.40 11.45 19.22
N ASP A 157 15.86 11.78 20.43
CA ASP A 157 17.05 12.62 20.64
C ASP A 157 18.36 11.93 20.21
N SER A 158 18.53 10.65 20.56
CA SER A 158 19.77 9.89 20.34
C SER A 158 19.65 8.79 19.29
N ILE A 159 18.46 8.18 19.19
CA ILE A 159 18.15 7.09 18.27
C ILE A 159 16.93 7.50 17.47
N VAL A 160 16.93 7.19 16.18
CA VAL A 160 15.77 7.34 15.30
C VAL A 160 15.50 6.01 14.62
N VAL A 161 14.37 5.39 14.93
CA VAL A 161 13.89 4.16 14.30
C VAL A 161 12.99 4.52 13.13
N ILE A 162 13.25 3.93 11.98
CA ILE A 162 12.50 4.14 10.74
C ILE A 162 12.11 2.77 10.19
N ASP A 163 10.81 2.49 10.23
CA ASP A 163 10.25 1.31 9.60
C ASP A 163 9.92 1.58 8.13
N LEU A 164 10.71 1.01 7.22
CA LEU A 164 10.55 1.14 5.79
C LEU A 164 9.33 0.39 5.25
N ASN A 165 8.66 -0.46 6.04
CA ASN A 165 7.38 -1.05 5.66
C ASN A 165 6.27 0.01 5.51
N ASN A 166 6.40 1.14 6.20
CA ASN A 166 5.45 2.26 6.06
C ASN A 166 5.73 3.10 4.80
N ARG A 167 6.84 2.89 4.11
CA ARG A 167 7.25 3.75 3.00
C ARG A 167 6.55 3.34 1.70
N ASN A 168 5.88 4.30 1.09
CA ASN A 168 5.44 4.18 -0.30
C ASN A 168 6.60 4.50 -1.26
N ILE A 169 7.06 3.50 -2.01
CA ILE A 169 8.08 3.68 -3.05
C ILE A 169 7.49 4.03 -4.43
N LEU A 170 6.20 3.79 -4.66
CA LEU A 170 5.56 3.99 -5.96
C LEU A 170 5.16 5.46 -6.16
N THR A 171 6.12 6.36 -5.98
CA THR A 171 5.96 7.80 -6.21
C THR A 171 6.46 8.20 -7.59
N ARG A 172 5.91 9.29 -8.14
CA ARG A 172 6.33 9.83 -9.45
C ARG A 172 7.85 10.01 -9.56
N LYS A 173 8.51 10.52 -8.52
CA LYS A 173 9.96 10.77 -8.50
C LYS A 173 10.74 9.44 -8.57
N VAL A 174 10.40 8.49 -7.70
CA VAL A 174 11.07 7.18 -7.60
C VAL A 174 10.87 6.35 -8.87
N ILE A 175 9.63 6.22 -9.35
CA ILE A 175 9.33 5.49 -10.59
C ILE A 175 10.01 6.15 -11.79
N GLY A 176 9.93 7.48 -11.88
CA GLY A 176 10.57 8.26 -12.93
C GLY A 176 12.08 8.02 -12.98
N GLN A 177 12.76 8.08 -11.83
CA GLN A 177 14.20 7.82 -11.74
C GLN A 177 14.54 6.36 -12.06
N ALA A 178 13.72 5.40 -11.61
CA ALA A 178 13.92 3.98 -11.91
C ALA A 178 13.87 3.70 -13.42
N ILE A 179 12.87 4.26 -14.12
CA ILE A 179 12.77 4.16 -15.59
C ILE A 179 14.01 4.79 -16.25
N GLU A 180 14.42 5.97 -15.83
CA GLU A 180 15.59 6.65 -16.40
C GLU A 180 16.90 5.86 -16.20
N ASN A 181 17.11 5.33 -15.00
CA ASN A 181 18.28 4.52 -14.67
C ASN A 181 18.33 3.25 -15.52
N LEU A 182 17.23 2.47 -15.56
CA LEU A 182 17.17 1.18 -16.24
C LEU A 182 17.07 1.29 -17.76
N THR A 183 16.52 2.39 -18.26
CA THR A 183 16.50 2.67 -19.70
C THR A 183 17.73 3.46 -20.16
N SER A 184 18.79 3.62 -19.39
CA SER A 184 19.97 4.39 -19.86
C SER A 184 20.67 3.76 -21.08
N ASN A 185 21.16 4.59 -22.00
CA ASN A 185 21.89 4.15 -23.21
C ASN A 185 23.16 3.32 -22.91
N LYS A 186 23.66 3.34 -21.66
CA LYS A 186 24.79 2.50 -21.22
C LYS A 186 24.53 1.00 -21.41
N PHE A 187 23.27 0.56 -21.36
CA PHE A 187 22.88 -0.84 -21.54
C PHE A 187 22.68 -1.24 -23.01
N LEU A 188 22.58 -0.27 -23.93
CA LEU A 188 22.35 -0.52 -25.37
C LEU A 188 23.64 -0.67 -26.18
N LYS A 189 24.78 -0.84 -25.50
CA LYS A 189 26.07 -1.13 -26.14
C LYS A 189 26.51 -2.54 -25.78
N GLU A 190 26.82 -3.33 -26.79
CA GLU A 190 27.53 -4.58 -26.56
C GLU A 190 28.96 -4.33 -26.07
N ASN A 191 29.58 -5.35 -25.48
CA ASN A 191 31.00 -5.31 -25.12
C ASN A 191 31.92 -5.02 -26.32
N ASN A 192 31.42 -5.23 -27.54
CA ASN A 192 32.13 -4.98 -28.79
C ASN A 192 31.91 -3.55 -29.33
N GLY A 193 31.00 -2.78 -28.73
CA GLY A 193 30.69 -1.39 -29.11
C GLY A 193 29.55 -1.22 -30.12
N ASP A 194 28.92 -2.31 -30.55
CA ASP A 194 27.76 -2.29 -31.46
C ASP A 194 26.47 -1.94 -30.70
N ASP A 195 25.54 -1.26 -31.38
CA ASP A 195 24.23 -0.89 -30.83
C ASP A 195 23.32 -2.12 -30.77
N ILE A 196 22.64 -2.31 -29.64
CA ILE A 196 21.65 -3.37 -29.45
C ILE A 196 20.34 -2.98 -30.15
N HIS A 197 19.82 -3.91 -30.96
CA HIS A 197 18.53 -3.79 -31.65
C HIS A 197 17.58 -4.92 -31.23
N GLY A 198 16.27 -4.78 -31.51
CA GLY A 198 15.24 -5.75 -31.16
C GLY A 198 14.36 -5.33 -29.97
N HIS A 199 13.70 -6.29 -29.33
CA HIS A 199 12.65 -6.01 -28.33
C HIS A 199 13.15 -5.17 -27.13
N ILE A 200 14.37 -5.42 -26.65
CA ILE A 200 14.91 -4.67 -25.50
C ILE A 200 15.06 -3.19 -25.86
N ALA A 201 15.67 -2.91 -27.01
CA ALA A 201 15.86 -1.55 -27.49
C ALA A 201 14.52 -0.86 -27.78
N TYR A 202 13.56 -1.59 -28.35
CA TYR A 202 12.18 -1.11 -28.56
C TYR A 202 11.49 -0.75 -27.25
N ASN A 203 11.52 -1.65 -26.25
CA ASN A 203 10.89 -1.43 -24.95
C ASN A 203 11.54 -0.24 -24.22
N MET A 204 12.87 -0.13 -24.22
CA MET A 204 13.57 1.02 -23.63
C MET A 204 13.18 2.34 -24.31
N ASP A 205 13.14 2.40 -25.64
CA ASP A 205 12.75 3.61 -26.37
C ASP A 205 11.29 4.01 -26.07
N LYS A 206 10.38 3.03 -26.06
CA LYS A 206 8.97 3.25 -25.70
C LYS A 206 8.82 3.75 -24.27
N MET A 207 9.48 3.14 -23.30
CA MET A 207 9.40 3.57 -21.89
C MET A 207 10.03 4.95 -21.63
N ARG A 208 10.93 5.42 -22.50
CA ARG A 208 11.47 6.80 -22.45
C ARG A 208 10.52 7.83 -23.04
N ASN A 209 9.55 7.42 -23.86
CA ASN A 209 8.56 8.34 -24.42
C ASN A 209 7.77 9.01 -23.29
N ASP A 210 7.66 10.34 -23.29
CA ASP A 210 7.05 11.10 -22.19
C ASP A 210 5.64 10.63 -21.84
N ARG A 211 4.82 10.29 -22.85
CA ARG A 211 3.44 9.82 -22.64
C ARG A 211 3.43 8.44 -21.99
N VAL A 212 4.19 7.50 -22.54
CA VAL A 212 4.29 6.14 -22.01
C VAL A 212 4.87 6.14 -20.60
N ARG A 213 5.94 6.90 -20.37
CA ARG A 213 6.55 7.08 -19.05
C ARG A 213 5.54 7.60 -18.04
N GLU A 214 4.77 8.62 -18.41
CA GLU A 214 3.73 9.19 -17.57
C GLU A 214 2.62 8.18 -17.24
N ASN A 215 2.22 7.35 -18.20
CA ASN A 215 1.20 6.32 -17.99
C ASN A 215 1.69 5.17 -17.12
N ILE A 216 2.95 4.73 -17.28
CA ILE A 216 3.58 3.77 -16.36
C ILE A 216 3.57 4.34 -14.94
N ILE A 217 3.96 5.61 -14.77
CA ILE A 217 3.95 6.27 -13.47
C ILE A 217 2.55 6.25 -12.86
N ARG A 218 1.52 6.60 -13.63
CA ARG A 218 0.13 6.64 -13.15
C ARG A 218 -0.41 5.27 -12.74
N LEU A 219 -0.16 4.25 -13.57
CA LEU A 219 -0.56 2.89 -13.28
C LEU A 219 0.10 2.39 -11.99
N LEU A 220 1.42 2.58 -11.86
CA LEU A 220 2.15 2.16 -10.67
C LEU A 220 1.80 3.00 -9.43
N GLN A 221 1.50 4.30 -9.56
CA GLN A 221 0.95 5.08 -8.45
C GLN A 221 -0.41 4.54 -7.99
N SER A 222 -1.24 4.05 -8.90
CA SER A 222 -2.53 3.41 -8.58
C SER A 222 -2.31 2.08 -7.85
N VAL A 223 -1.33 1.28 -8.27
CA VAL A 223 -0.88 0.09 -7.52
C VAL A 223 -0.40 0.47 -6.12
N GLY A 224 0.35 1.57 -5.97
CA GLY A 224 0.81 2.06 -4.66
C GLY A 224 -0.29 2.61 -3.76
N HIS A 225 -1.52 2.74 -4.26
CA HIS A 225 -2.69 3.08 -3.45
C HIS A 225 -3.39 1.88 -2.83
N LEU A 226 -3.05 0.66 -3.25
CA LEU A 226 -3.51 -0.58 -2.66
C LEU A 226 -2.83 -0.84 -1.31
N ASP A 227 -3.48 -1.59 -0.43
CA ASP A 227 -2.96 -1.96 0.90
C ASP A 227 -1.92 -3.09 0.79
N ALA A 228 -0.81 -2.81 0.09
CA ALA A 228 0.26 -3.77 -0.12
C ALA A 228 1.63 -3.11 -0.11
N HIS A 229 2.55 -3.65 0.69
CA HIS A 229 3.93 -3.18 0.73
C HIS A 229 4.68 -3.60 -0.54
N VAL A 230 5.19 -2.62 -1.28
CA VAL A 230 6.03 -2.83 -2.46
C VAL A 230 7.43 -2.33 -2.15
N THR A 231 8.44 -3.16 -2.35
CA THR A 231 9.83 -2.79 -2.09
C THR A 231 10.48 -2.13 -3.32
N VAL A 232 11.62 -1.47 -3.11
CA VAL A 232 12.46 -0.94 -4.22
C VAL A 232 12.88 -2.07 -5.16
N ARG A 233 13.15 -3.27 -4.62
CA ARG A 233 13.49 -4.46 -5.40
C ARG A 233 12.34 -4.87 -6.32
N ASP A 234 11.10 -4.86 -5.84
CA ASP A 234 9.94 -5.22 -6.66
C ASP A 234 9.79 -4.28 -7.85
N LEU A 235 9.96 -2.97 -7.62
CA LEU A 235 9.93 -1.97 -8.69
C LEU A 235 11.02 -2.19 -9.73
N LEU A 236 12.27 -2.37 -9.27
CA LEU A 236 13.41 -2.61 -10.16
C LEU A 236 13.25 -3.91 -10.96
N ASN A 237 12.79 -4.98 -10.31
CA ASN A 237 12.51 -6.25 -10.95
C ASN A 237 11.42 -6.12 -12.02
N PHE A 238 10.30 -5.49 -11.66
CA PHE A 238 9.17 -5.26 -12.56
C PHE A 238 9.59 -4.49 -13.83
N LEU A 239 10.28 -3.36 -13.67
CA LEU A 239 10.71 -2.54 -14.80
C LEU A 239 11.78 -3.26 -15.65
N ALA A 240 12.74 -3.94 -15.01
CA ALA A 240 13.75 -4.72 -15.73
C ALA A 240 13.13 -5.85 -16.52
N TYR A 241 12.09 -6.50 -16.00
CA TYR A 241 11.34 -7.54 -16.69
C TYR A 241 10.53 -6.97 -17.86
N CYS A 242 9.84 -5.83 -17.68
CA CYS A 242 9.15 -5.15 -18.78
C CYS A 242 10.09 -4.75 -19.93
N ILE A 243 11.37 -4.47 -19.62
CA ILE A 243 12.39 -4.15 -20.62
C ILE A 243 12.88 -5.42 -21.33
N THR A 244 13.22 -6.46 -20.58
CA THR A 244 14.02 -7.59 -21.07
C THR A 244 13.26 -8.90 -21.29
N GLY A 245 12.06 -9.05 -20.72
CA GLY A 245 11.37 -10.34 -20.62
C GLY A 245 12.23 -11.43 -19.95
N ALA A 246 13.17 -11.04 -19.08
CA ALA A 246 14.19 -11.92 -18.49
C ALA A 246 15.09 -12.66 -19.52
N LYS A 247 15.26 -12.08 -20.72
CA LYS A 247 16.17 -12.57 -21.76
C LYS A 247 17.53 -11.90 -21.65
N GLU A 248 18.61 -12.69 -21.71
CA GLU A 248 20.00 -12.16 -21.72
C GLU A 248 20.38 -11.50 -23.06
N GLU A 249 19.66 -11.81 -24.14
CA GLU A 249 19.91 -11.31 -25.50
C GLU A 249 18.64 -10.70 -26.11
N SER A 250 18.81 -9.66 -26.93
CA SER A 250 17.70 -9.01 -27.61
C SER A 250 17.28 -9.77 -28.87
N VAL A 251 16.01 -10.16 -28.93
CA VAL A 251 15.37 -10.78 -30.11
C VAL A 251 14.94 -9.70 -31.11
N THR A 252 15.38 -9.80 -32.37
CA THR A 252 15.11 -8.81 -33.44
C THR A 252 13.74 -8.96 -34.10
N ASP A 253 13.30 -10.20 -34.34
CA ASP A 253 12.00 -10.53 -34.91
C ASP A 253 11.13 -11.09 -33.79
N PHE A 254 10.50 -10.19 -33.04
CA PHE A 254 9.80 -10.50 -31.79
C PHE A 254 8.31 -10.20 -31.89
N ASP A 255 7.52 -11.04 -31.24
CA ASP A 255 6.06 -10.96 -31.21
C ASP A 255 5.56 -10.02 -30.10
N GLU A 256 4.24 -9.84 -30.03
CA GLU A 256 3.54 -9.02 -29.03
C GLU A 256 3.89 -9.41 -27.58
N ASP A 257 4.17 -10.70 -27.32
CA ASP A 257 4.50 -11.22 -25.98
C ASP A 257 5.75 -10.58 -25.37
N LEU A 258 6.70 -10.13 -26.20
CA LEU A 258 7.96 -9.51 -25.74
C LEU A 258 7.88 -7.97 -25.67
N LYS A 259 6.70 -7.38 -25.89
CA LYS A 259 6.49 -5.95 -25.70
C LYS A 259 6.18 -5.64 -24.25
N TYR A 260 6.72 -4.52 -23.78
CA TYR A 260 6.66 -4.08 -22.38
C TYR A 260 5.25 -4.10 -21.77
N TYR A 261 4.20 -3.76 -22.52
CA TYR A 261 2.82 -3.75 -22.02
C TYR A 261 2.23 -5.14 -21.79
N ASN A 262 2.69 -6.16 -22.52
CA ASN A 262 2.31 -7.56 -22.26
C ASN A 262 3.18 -8.17 -21.16
N LEU A 263 4.49 -7.88 -21.19
CA LEU A 263 5.43 -8.30 -20.15
C LEU A 263 5.03 -7.81 -18.75
N ALA A 264 4.40 -6.64 -18.64
CA ALA A 264 3.85 -6.10 -17.39
C ALA A 264 2.83 -7.01 -16.69
N PHE A 265 2.26 -8.01 -17.39
CA PHE A 265 1.28 -8.95 -16.84
C PHE A 265 1.75 -10.41 -16.84
N SER A 266 2.96 -10.71 -17.33
CA SER A 266 3.46 -12.09 -17.46
C SER A 266 4.59 -12.46 -16.49
N GLY A 267 5.06 -11.50 -15.69
CA GLY A 267 6.13 -11.69 -14.72
C GLY A 267 5.66 -12.23 -13.37
N SER A 268 6.58 -12.25 -12.40
CA SER A 268 6.34 -12.67 -11.03
C SER A 268 6.90 -11.65 -10.05
N GLY A 269 6.19 -11.41 -8.94
CA GLY A 269 6.57 -10.43 -7.92
C GLY A 269 5.36 -9.66 -7.41
N GLN A 270 5.56 -8.78 -6.42
CA GLN A 270 4.44 -8.10 -5.77
C GLN A 270 3.65 -7.22 -6.76
N ILE A 271 4.32 -6.40 -7.57
CA ILE A 271 3.66 -5.53 -8.55
C ILE A 271 2.89 -6.35 -9.60
N PHE A 272 3.47 -7.46 -10.09
CA PHE A 272 2.78 -8.34 -11.05
C PHE A 272 1.52 -8.97 -10.45
N THR A 273 1.57 -9.35 -9.18
CA THR A 273 0.43 -9.92 -8.46
C THR A 273 -0.68 -8.88 -8.36
N LEU A 274 -0.36 -7.68 -7.87
CA LEU A 274 -1.32 -6.58 -7.73
C LEU A 274 -1.93 -6.15 -9.08
N LEU A 275 -1.14 -6.09 -10.15
CA LEU A 275 -1.66 -5.78 -11.49
C LEU A 275 -2.62 -6.85 -12.01
N ASN A 276 -2.32 -8.13 -11.80
CA ASN A 276 -3.19 -9.23 -12.23
C ASN A 276 -4.43 -9.39 -11.37
N GLU A 277 -4.40 -8.95 -10.11
CA GLU A 277 -5.54 -9.06 -9.19
C GLU A 277 -6.51 -7.87 -9.33
N TYR A 278 -5.98 -6.64 -9.41
CA TYR A 278 -6.81 -5.42 -9.35
C TYR A 278 -6.90 -4.65 -10.67
N PHE A 279 -5.99 -4.90 -11.62
CA PHE A 279 -5.90 -4.13 -12.87
C PHE A 279 -5.95 -5.01 -14.12
N HIS A 280 -6.41 -6.24 -13.99
CA HIS A 280 -6.45 -7.15 -15.11
C HIS A 280 -7.40 -6.61 -16.21
N PRO A 281 -6.99 -6.65 -17.50
CA PRO A 281 -7.78 -6.08 -18.59
C PRO A 281 -9.21 -6.59 -18.72
N ARG A 282 -9.51 -7.80 -18.23
CA ARG A 282 -10.88 -8.34 -18.24
C ARG A 282 -11.79 -7.73 -17.17
N ASP A 283 -11.22 -7.32 -16.04
CA ASP A 283 -12.00 -6.91 -14.87
C ASP A 283 -12.24 -5.40 -14.85
N LEU A 284 -11.35 -4.60 -15.45
CA LEU A 284 -11.52 -3.15 -15.59
C LEU A 284 -12.36 -2.79 -16.83
N THR A 285 -13.68 -2.86 -16.73
CA THR A 285 -14.57 -2.59 -17.88
C THR A 285 -14.84 -1.10 -18.08
N HIS A 286 -14.76 -0.62 -19.32
CA HIS A 286 -15.27 0.70 -19.69
C HIS A 286 -16.01 0.63 -21.04
N PRO A 287 -17.33 0.88 -21.09
CA PRO A 287 -18.17 0.53 -22.24
C PRO A 287 -17.68 1.05 -23.60
N PHE A 288 -17.24 2.31 -23.65
CA PHE A 288 -16.78 2.93 -24.90
C PHE A 288 -15.39 2.48 -25.33
N ILE A 289 -14.52 2.18 -24.34
CA ILE A 289 -13.16 1.74 -24.61
C ILE A 289 -13.21 0.30 -25.08
N ASP A 290 -13.91 -0.55 -24.32
CA ASP A 290 -14.03 -1.98 -24.61
C ASP A 290 -14.69 -2.21 -25.96
N SER A 291 -15.81 -1.52 -26.26
CA SER A 291 -16.48 -1.66 -27.55
C SER A 291 -15.57 -1.31 -28.73
N LYS A 292 -14.71 -0.30 -28.59
CA LYS A 292 -13.81 0.13 -29.66
C LYS A 292 -12.65 -0.85 -29.84
N LEU A 293 -11.98 -1.21 -28.75
CA LEU A 293 -10.84 -2.14 -28.80
C LEU A 293 -11.26 -3.54 -29.25
N TRP A 294 -12.47 -3.97 -28.87
CA TRP A 294 -13.05 -5.24 -29.31
C TRP A 294 -13.33 -5.24 -30.81
N ALA A 295 -13.95 -4.18 -31.33
CA ALA A 295 -14.18 -4.04 -32.77
C ALA A 295 -12.86 -4.05 -33.57
N ASP A 296 -11.82 -3.38 -33.07
CA ASP A 296 -10.50 -3.37 -33.70
C ASP A 296 -9.84 -4.76 -33.64
N ALA A 297 -10.08 -5.56 -32.60
CA ALA A 297 -9.61 -6.94 -32.51
C ALA A 297 -10.33 -7.85 -33.53
N GLU A 298 -11.65 -7.73 -33.66
CA GLU A 298 -12.44 -8.47 -34.64
C GLU A 298 -12.03 -8.20 -36.10
N GLU A 299 -11.59 -6.98 -36.41
CA GLU A 299 -11.12 -6.63 -37.76
C GLU A 299 -9.76 -7.24 -38.10
N GLU A 300 -8.92 -7.50 -37.10
CA GLU A 300 -7.57 -8.06 -37.29
C GLU A 300 -7.57 -9.59 -37.38
N VAL A 301 -8.53 -10.26 -36.75
CA VAL A 301 -8.63 -11.72 -36.73
C VAL A 301 -9.31 -12.26 -37.99
N SER A 302 -8.72 -13.30 -38.60
CA SER A 302 -9.26 -13.91 -39.82
C SER A 302 -10.42 -14.85 -39.51
N ARG A 303 -11.64 -14.51 -39.95
CA ARG A 303 -12.87 -15.29 -39.73
C ARG A 303 -12.96 -16.58 -40.57
N ARG A 304 -12.00 -17.50 -40.44
CA ARG A 304 -12.00 -18.77 -41.19
C ARG A 304 -12.72 -19.90 -40.47
N ASP A 305 -12.73 -19.90 -39.14
CA ASP A 305 -13.47 -20.81 -38.25
C ASP A 305 -14.05 -20.01 -37.06
N GLU A 306 -15.35 -20.16 -36.76
CA GLU A 306 -16.07 -19.26 -35.81
C GLU A 306 -15.59 -19.41 -34.36
N ASP A 307 -15.43 -20.64 -33.85
CA ASP A 307 -15.00 -20.88 -32.46
C ASP A 307 -13.53 -20.50 -32.23
N ASP A 308 -12.61 -20.87 -33.15
CA ASP A 308 -11.19 -20.49 -33.08
C ASP A 308 -11.01 -18.96 -33.21
N SER A 309 -11.94 -18.27 -33.89
CA SER A 309 -11.90 -16.82 -34.03
C SER A 309 -12.30 -16.05 -32.76
N GLU A 310 -13.12 -16.62 -31.88
CA GLU A 310 -13.56 -15.94 -30.65
C GLU A 310 -12.43 -15.87 -29.62
N GLU A 311 -11.71 -16.98 -29.40
CA GLU A 311 -10.55 -17.01 -28.50
C GLU A 311 -9.42 -16.11 -29.02
N GLU A 312 -9.17 -16.09 -30.34
CA GLU A 312 -8.17 -15.22 -30.95
C GLU A 312 -8.55 -13.74 -30.84
N VAL A 313 -9.84 -13.39 -31.00
CA VAL A 313 -10.33 -12.02 -30.80
C VAL A 313 -10.18 -11.59 -29.34
N ASP A 314 -10.55 -12.43 -28.37
CA ASP A 314 -10.40 -12.10 -26.94
C ASP A 314 -8.94 -11.86 -26.56
N GLN A 315 -8.02 -12.72 -27.03
CA GLN A 315 -6.59 -12.52 -26.80
C GLN A 315 -6.09 -11.20 -27.41
N ARG A 316 -6.52 -10.90 -28.65
CA ARG A 316 -6.14 -9.66 -29.34
C ARG A 316 -6.73 -8.42 -28.69
N PHE A 317 -7.94 -8.53 -28.15
CA PHE A 317 -8.58 -7.49 -27.35
C PHE A 317 -7.78 -7.22 -26.07
N ILE A 318 -7.36 -8.25 -25.34
CA ILE A 318 -6.55 -8.13 -24.13
C ILE A 318 -5.22 -7.43 -24.44
N GLU A 319 -4.53 -7.82 -25.51
CA GLU A 319 -3.28 -7.19 -25.96
C GLU A 319 -3.46 -5.69 -26.25
N LYS A 320 -4.52 -5.34 -26.99
CA LYS A 320 -4.85 -3.94 -27.30
C LYS A 320 -5.20 -3.14 -26.06
N LYS A 321 -5.92 -3.74 -25.10
CA LYS A 321 -6.28 -3.08 -23.84
C LYS A 321 -5.07 -2.87 -22.94
N ARG A 322 -4.16 -3.86 -22.87
CA ARG A 322 -2.84 -3.68 -22.24
C ARG A 322 -2.06 -2.56 -22.92
N GLN A 323 -1.95 -2.55 -24.24
CA GLN A 323 -1.28 -1.45 -24.95
C GLN A 323 -1.92 -0.09 -24.62
N PHE A 324 -3.25 -0.02 -24.53
CA PHE A 324 -3.97 1.19 -24.18
C PHE A 324 -3.55 1.72 -22.80
N TYR A 325 -3.40 0.87 -21.77
CA TYR A 325 -2.94 1.29 -20.44
C TYR A 325 -1.64 2.12 -20.45
N PHE A 326 -0.76 1.88 -21.43
CA PHE A 326 0.53 2.54 -21.50
C PHE A 326 0.59 3.62 -22.57
N GLU A 327 -0.06 3.44 -23.72
CA GLU A 327 0.13 4.32 -24.88
C GLU A 327 -1.02 5.32 -25.10
N ASP A 328 -2.25 5.02 -24.64
CA ASP A 328 -3.47 5.83 -24.87
C ASP A 328 -3.69 6.25 -26.33
N VAL A 329 -3.21 5.45 -27.29
CA VAL A 329 -3.23 5.83 -28.72
C VAL A 329 -4.51 5.45 -29.44
N ALA A 330 -5.30 4.52 -28.88
CA ALA A 330 -6.40 3.91 -29.62
C ALA A 330 -7.67 4.78 -29.68
N ILE A 331 -7.86 5.71 -28.74
CA ILE A 331 -9.14 6.40 -28.54
C ILE A 331 -8.91 7.88 -28.23
N ASN A 332 -9.48 8.75 -29.06
CA ASN A 332 -9.49 10.19 -28.80
C ASN A 332 -10.48 10.50 -27.66
N ASP A 333 -10.14 11.46 -26.82
CA ASP A 333 -10.94 11.93 -25.67
C ASP A 333 -11.02 10.99 -24.45
N TYR A 334 -10.34 9.83 -24.48
CA TYR A 334 -10.20 8.91 -23.33
C TYR A 334 -8.72 8.64 -23.04
N ASP A 335 -8.37 8.52 -21.76
CA ASP A 335 -7.03 8.23 -21.22
C ASP A 335 -7.07 6.89 -20.47
N ALA A 336 -5.94 6.16 -20.35
CA ALA A 336 -5.84 4.95 -19.55
C ALA A 336 -6.37 5.14 -18.13
N ARG A 337 -6.24 6.35 -17.58
CA ARG A 337 -6.81 6.72 -16.27
C ARG A 337 -8.29 6.42 -16.14
N ASP A 338 -9.06 6.56 -17.22
CA ASP A 338 -10.49 6.34 -17.21
C ASP A 338 -10.87 4.87 -16.94
N LEU A 339 -9.94 3.93 -17.07
CA LEU A 339 -10.17 2.49 -16.82
C LEU A 339 -10.05 2.10 -15.35
N TYR A 340 -9.20 2.78 -14.58
CA TYR A 340 -8.95 2.46 -13.17
C TYR A 340 -9.40 3.55 -12.21
N HIS A 341 -10.12 4.56 -12.72
CA HIS A 341 -10.77 5.52 -11.84
C HIS A 341 -11.87 4.89 -10.98
N GLU A 342 -12.50 3.78 -11.40
CA GLU A 342 -13.72 3.25 -10.77
C GLU A 342 -13.51 2.26 -9.62
N THR A 343 -12.42 1.47 -9.58
CA THR A 343 -12.34 0.31 -8.66
C THR A 343 -12.37 0.68 -7.18
N ASN A 344 -11.98 1.90 -6.81
CA ASN A 344 -12.02 2.41 -5.44
C ASN A 344 -12.27 3.93 -5.39
N TYR A 345 -12.99 4.49 -6.39
CA TYR A 345 -13.18 5.94 -6.52
C TYR A 345 -13.76 6.57 -5.25
N SER A 346 -14.81 5.95 -4.68
CA SER A 346 -15.50 6.44 -3.49
C SER A 346 -14.56 6.49 -2.29
N PHE A 347 -13.84 5.39 -2.03
CA PHE A 347 -12.84 5.32 -0.96
C PHE A 347 -11.72 6.33 -1.19
N HIS A 348 -11.11 6.37 -2.37
CA HIS A 348 -10.03 7.31 -2.67
C HIS A 348 -10.48 8.77 -2.61
N ASN A 349 -11.73 9.08 -2.96
CA ASN A 349 -12.30 10.42 -2.86
C ASN A 349 -12.65 10.80 -1.40
N GLN A 350 -13.06 9.84 -0.57
CA GLN A 350 -13.20 10.03 0.88
C GLN A 350 -11.83 10.17 1.55
N ARG A 351 -10.83 9.42 1.07
CA ARG A 351 -9.45 9.39 1.57
C ARG A 351 -8.70 10.68 1.23
N ASN A 352 -8.75 11.10 -0.03
CA ASN A 352 -7.99 12.23 -0.56
C ASN A 352 -8.71 13.55 -0.21
N ARG A 353 -7.93 14.57 0.16
CA ARG A 353 -8.34 15.80 0.87
C ARG A 353 -9.24 16.78 0.09
N ASP A 354 -9.98 16.34 -0.94
CA ASP A 354 -10.81 17.22 -1.78
C ASP A 354 -12.15 17.60 -1.12
N ARG A 355 -12.46 16.99 0.04
CA ARG A 355 -13.66 17.28 0.86
C ARG A 355 -13.26 17.62 2.30
N SER A 356 -14.12 18.37 2.99
CA SER A 356 -13.89 18.65 4.42
C SER A 356 -14.01 17.38 5.26
N ASP A 357 -13.17 17.24 6.29
CA ASP A 357 -13.20 16.08 7.19
C ASP A 357 -14.58 15.84 7.81
N GLU A 358 -15.29 16.93 8.12
CA GLU A 358 -16.66 16.86 8.65
C GLU A 358 -17.68 16.30 7.66
N SER A 359 -17.49 16.51 6.36
CA SER A 359 -18.38 15.96 5.33
C SER A 359 -18.11 14.48 5.11
N VAL A 360 -16.83 14.07 5.07
CA VAL A 360 -16.49 12.65 4.96
C VAL A 360 -16.97 11.88 6.19
N LYS A 361 -16.85 12.48 7.39
CA LYS A 361 -17.37 11.89 8.62
C LYS A 361 -18.89 11.65 8.57
N GLU A 362 -19.66 12.60 8.02
CA GLU A 362 -21.11 12.41 7.85
C GLU A 362 -21.43 11.27 6.90
N ASP A 363 -20.74 11.22 5.75
CA ASP A 363 -20.93 10.15 4.78
C ASP A 363 -20.65 8.78 5.39
N VAL A 364 -19.54 8.64 6.13
CA VAL A 364 -19.19 7.38 6.82
C VAL A 364 -20.26 6.98 7.83
N ILE A 365 -20.75 7.90 8.66
CA ILE A 365 -21.81 7.61 9.63
C ILE A 365 -23.11 7.20 8.90
N GLU A 366 -23.45 7.91 7.82
CA GLU A 366 -24.62 7.59 7.00
C GLU A 366 -24.50 6.20 6.37
N MET A 367 -23.33 5.85 5.85
CA MET A 367 -23.03 4.54 5.28
C MET A 367 -23.14 3.42 6.32
N ILE A 368 -22.55 3.60 7.51
CA ILE A 368 -22.65 2.62 8.61
C ILE A 368 -24.10 2.44 9.06
N ASN A 369 -24.84 3.54 9.25
CA ASN A 369 -26.24 3.47 9.63
C ASN A 369 -27.08 2.77 8.55
N SER A 370 -26.83 3.07 7.27
CA SER A 370 -27.51 2.45 6.13
C SER A 370 -27.16 0.97 5.97
N TYR A 371 -25.99 0.55 6.44
CA TYR A 371 -25.59 -0.86 6.46
C TYR A 371 -26.55 -1.71 7.26
N PHE A 372 -26.86 -1.27 8.47
CA PHE A 372 -27.80 -1.99 9.31
C PHE A 372 -29.25 -1.66 8.96
N MET A 373 -29.56 -0.41 8.60
CA MET A 373 -30.93 0.03 8.32
C MET A 373 -31.03 0.83 7.02
N PRO A 374 -31.28 0.15 5.88
CA PRO A 374 -31.60 0.79 4.62
C PRO A 374 -32.83 1.71 4.80
N ASP A 375 -32.82 2.90 4.23
CA ASP A 375 -33.86 3.95 4.39
C ASP A 375 -33.93 4.64 5.78
N SER A 376 -32.90 4.48 6.62
CA SER A 376 -32.78 5.31 7.81
C SER A 376 -32.77 6.81 7.43
N SER A 377 -33.51 7.62 8.19
CA SER A 377 -33.47 9.08 7.99
C SER A 377 -32.03 9.55 8.12
N LYS A 378 -31.57 10.43 7.22
CA LYS A 378 -30.23 11.05 7.26
C LYS A 378 -30.00 11.77 8.60
N GLY A 379 -29.59 11.01 9.60
CA GLY A 379 -29.20 11.45 10.93
C GLY A 379 -27.69 11.48 10.97
N SER A 380 -27.14 12.53 11.59
CA SER A 380 -25.70 12.68 11.78
C SER A 380 -25.14 11.78 12.88
N ASP A 381 -26.01 11.16 13.67
CA ASP A 381 -25.64 10.40 14.86
C ASP A 381 -25.49 8.92 14.51
N LEU A 382 -24.47 8.28 15.08
CA LEU A 382 -24.17 6.88 14.82
C LEU A 382 -25.07 6.01 15.68
N ARG A 383 -25.83 5.12 15.04
CA ARG A 383 -26.64 4.12 15.74
C ARG A 383 -25.78 2.90 16.06
N VAL A 384 -25.72 2.53 17.34
CA VAL A 384 -24.94 1.40 17.81
C VAL A 384 -25.80 0.14 17.79
N TRP A 385 -25.36 -0.89 17.07
CA TRP A 385 -26.03 -2.17 16.95
C TRP A 385 -25.24 -3.27 17.65
N LEU A 386 -25.95 -4.11 18.39
CA LEU A 386 -25.40 -5.26 19.10
C LEU A 386 -25.96 -6.54 18.50
N SER A 387 -25.08 -7.52 18.35
CA SER A 387 -25.46 -8.84 17.85
C SER A 387 -26.03 -9.70 18.99
N HIS A 388 -27.19 -10.31 18.77
CA HIS A 388 -27.80 -11.21 19.75
C HIS A 388 -28.31 -12.49 19.10
N ASN A 389 -27.85 -13.63 19.64
CA ASN A 389 -28.28 -14.97 19.21
C ASN A 389 -29.25 -15.55 20.23
N TYR A 390 -30.54 -15.57 19.88
CA TYR A 390 -31.55 -16.24 20.70
C TYR A 390 -31.46 -17.75 20.52
N ARG A 391 -31.36 -18.52 21.62
CA ARG A 391 -31.33 -20.00 21.58
C ARG A 391 -32.51 -20.65 20.84
N SER A 392 -33.62 -19.92 20.65
CA SER A 392 -34.85 -20.38 20.02
C SER A 392 -34.98 -20.04 18.53
N LYS A 393 -34.08 -19.23 17.97
CA LYS A 393 -34.05 -18.88 16.54
C LYS A 393 -32.67 -19.19 15.94
N SER A 394 -32.64 -19.52 14.66
CA SER A 394 -31.39 -19.69 13.90
C SER A 394 -30.87 -18.37 13.32
N SER A 395 -31.71 -17.32 13.27
CA SER A 395 -31.34 -16.01 12.74
C SER A 395 -30.69 -15.12 13.82
N LEU A 396 -29.71 -14.32 13.39
CA LEU A 396 -29.10 -13.28 14.21
C LEU A 396 -30.14 -12.15 14.39
N SER A 397 -30.26 -11.63 15.60
CA SER A 397 -31.06 -10.42 15.86
C SER A 397 -30.12 -9.28 16.22
N LEU A 398 -30.28 -8.13 15.57
CA LEU A 398 -29.55 -6.92 15.90
C LEU A 398 -30.41 -6.03 16.80
N ILE A 399 -29.82 -5.52 17.86
CA ILE A 399 -30.50 -4.67 18.84
C ILE A 399 -29.77 -3.34 18.91
N SER A 400 -30.51 -2.24 18.82
CA SER A 400 -29.96 -0.91 19.02
C SER A 400 -30.80 -0.12 20.02
N ARG A 401 -30.13 0.47 21.02
CA ARG A 401 -30.74 1.35 22.03
C ARG A 401 -29.94 2.63 22.26
N THR A 402 -28.82 2.78 21.55
CA THR A 402 -27.81 3.82 21.77
C THR A 402 -27.56 4.54 20.46
N GLU A 403 -27.58 5.86 20.52
CA GLU A 403 -27.17 6.74 19.42
C GLU A 403 -26.05 7.64 19.92
N ILE A 404 -24.92 7.63 19.22
CA ILE A 404 -23.74 8.43 19.54
C ILE A 404 -23.81 9.73 18.75
N PRO A 405 -23.83 10.89 19.40
CA PRO A 405 -23.82 12.18 18.72
C PRO A 405 -22.60 12.35 17.82
N LYS A 406 -22.79 12.89 16.60
CA LYS A 406 -21.69 13.18 15.66
C LYS A 406 -20.49 13.90 16.29
N ARG A 407 -20.77 14.80 17.24
CA ARG A 407 -19.76 15.64 17.93
C ARG A 407 -18.79 14.84 18.82
N GLU A 408 -19.13 13.61 19.16
CA GLU A 408 -18.32 12.69 19.98
C GLU A 408 -17.52 11.72 19.11
N LEU A 409 -17.67 11.85 17.79
CA LEU A 409 -16.95 11.09 16.78
C LEU A 409 -15.99 12.01 16.03
N ASN A 410 -14.78 11.52 15.81
CA ASN A 410 -13.73 12.20 15.07
C ASN A 410 -13.23 11.31 13.94
N ARG A 411 -13.11 11.88 12.75
CA ARG A 411 -12.37 11.23 11.67
C ARG A 411 -10.89 11.53 11.86
N ARG A 412 -10.07 10.50 11.95
CA ARG A 412 -8.60 10.59 12.01
C ARG A 412 -8.01 9.94 10.77
N VAL A 413 -6.93 10.53 10.26
CA VAL A 413 -6.15 9.96 9.16
C VAL A 413 -4.78 9.61 9.72
N PRO A 414 -4.28 8.39 9.49
CA PRO A 414 -2.94 8.02 9.94
C PRO A 414 -1.90 8.93 9.30
N GLN A 415 -0.90 9.32 10.08
CA GLN A 415 0.23 10.13 9.65
C GLN A 415 1.50 9.54 10.25
N LEU A 416 2.61 9.69 9.54
CA LEU A 416 3.91 9.42 10.15
C LEU A 416 4.15 10.36 11.32
N HIS A 417 4.87 9.86 12.32
CA HIS A 417 5.36 10.67 13.41
C HIS A 417 6.19 11.86 12.88
N PRO A 418 6.04 13.08 13.42
CA PRO A 418 6.68 14.28 12.87
C PRO A 418 8.19 14.12 12.65
N GLU A 419 8.90 13.52 13.60
CA GLU A 419 10.36 13.27 13.56
C GLU A 419 10.83 12.40 12.38
N ILE A 420 9.95 11.58 11.79
CA ILE A 420 10.26 10.70 10.65
C ILE A 420 9.45 11.04 9.41
N SER A 421 8.57 12.03 9.47
CA SER A 421 7.65 12.38 8.38
C SER A 421 8.38 12.87 7.12
N ASP A 422 9.52 13.53 7.30
CA ASP A 422 10.40 13.96 6.22
C ASP A 422 11.31 12.83 5.70
N ALA A 423 11.42 11.72 6.42
CA ALA A 423 12.27 10.60 6.03
C ALA A 423 11.69 9.82 4.86
N MET A 424 10.36 9.70 4.75
CA MET A 424 9.74 8.83 3.76
C MET A 424 8.38 9.35 3.26
N ASP A 425 8.04 8.99 2.03
CA ASP A 425 6.69 9.16 1.52
C ASP A 425 5.78 8.10 2.16
N TYR A 426 4.70 8.54 2.80
CA TYR A 426 3.66 7.68 3.36
C TYR A 426 2.39 7.81 2.54
N ASN A 427 1.83 6.67 2.16
CA ASN A 427 0.48 6.64 1.60
C ASN A 427 -0.40 5.85 2.56
N HIS A 428 -1.41 6.52 3.09
CA HIS A 428 -2.33 5.87 3.99
C HIS A 428 -3.28 4.95 3.22
N ASP A 429 -3.37 3.73 3.72
CA ASP A 429 -4.23 2.61 3.33
C ASP A 429 -5.64 2.72 3.94
N HIS A 430 -5.80 3.51 5.01
CA HIS A 430 -7.06 3.63 5.73
C HIS A 430 -7.30 5.03 6.31
N HIS A 431 -8.48 5.22 6.87
CA HIS A 431 -8.77 6.26 7.84
C HIS A 431 -9.53 5.65 9.02
N VAL A 432 -9.73 6.41 10.09
CA VAL A 432 -10.33 5.89 11.32
C VAL A 432 -11.50 6.77 11.75
N LEU A 433 -12.61 6.13 12.12
CA LEU A 433 -13.66 6.77 12.90
C LEU A 433 -13.38 6.50 14.38
N GLU A 434 -13.02 7.53 15.12
CA GLU A 434 -12.65 7.49 16.53
C GLU A 434 -13.83 7.98 17.39
N TYR A 435 -14.24 7.17 18.35
CA TYR A 435 -15.11 7.55 19.45
C TYR A 435 -14.26 7.94 20.67
N GLU A 436 -14.41 9.17 21.14
CA GLU A 436 -13.73 9.68 22.34
C GLU A 436 -14.62 9.44 23.58
N GLY A 437 -14.54 8.23 24.13
CA GLY A 437 -15.22 7.88 25.38
C GLY A 437 -14.58 8.54 26.61
N ARG A 438 -15.19 8.34 27.79
CA ARG A 438 -14.75 8.98 29.05
C ARG A 438 -13.35 8.57 29.50
N ASP A 439 -12.98 7.30 29.32
CA ASP A 439 -11.74 6.71 29.86
C ASP A 439 -10.75 6.22 28.78
N SER A 440 -11.22 6.01 27.56
CA SER A 440 -10.39 5.57 26.42
C SER A 440 -11.07 5.88 25.09
N SER A 441 -10.30 6.02 24.01
CA SER A 441 -10.86 6.07 22.67
C SER A 441 -11.07 4.67 22.07
N VAL A 442 -12.10 4.54 21.23
CA VAL A 442 -12.38 3.33 20.43
C VAL A 442 -12.30 3.73 18.97
N ARG A 443 -11.74 2.87 18.12
CA ARG A 443 -11.41 3.21 16.72
C ARG A 443 -11.92 2.15 15.77
N LEU A 444 -12.68 2.57 14.77
CA LEU A 444 -13.03 1.76 13.60
C LEU A 444 -12.07 2.11 12.45
N ARG A 445 -11.25 1.15 12.03
CA ARG A 445 -10.44 1.27 10.81
C ARG A 445 -11.33 1.11 9.60
N ILE A 446 -11.24 2.07 8.66
CA ILE A 446 -11.98 2.10 7.40
C ILE A 446 -10.96 2.06 6.27
N ASP A 447 -10.78 0.87 5.72
CA ASP A 447 -9.95 0.53 4.56
C ASP A 447 -10.82 0.38 3.30
N PRO A 448 -10.24 0.07 2.12
CA PRO A 448 -11.00 -0.08 0.88
C PRO A 448 -12.10 -1.14 0.99
N ASP A 449 -11.83 -2.28 1.62
CA ASP A 449 -12.76 -3.42 1.69
C ASP A 449 -14.00 -3.09 2.54
N LEU A 450 -13.79 -2.47 3.71
CA LEU A 450 -14.91 -1.98 4.52
C LEU A 450 -15.67 -0.87 3.78
N SER A 451 -14.97 0.03 3.08
CA SER A 451 -15.62 1.09 2.31
C SER A 451 -16.46 0.56 1.15
N GLU A 452 -15.99 -0.46 0.44
CA GLU A 452 -16.75 -1.14 -0.62
C GLU A 452 -17.97 -1.85 -0.04
N THR A 453 -17.78 -2.56 1.08
CA THR A 453 -18.87 -3.25 1.81
C THR A 453 -19.96 -2.28 2.26
N LEU A 454 -19.56 -1.12 2.76
CA LEU A 454 -20.47 -0.03 3.13
C LEU A 454 -21.09 0.68 1.91
N GLY A 455 -20.43 0.66 0.75
CA GLY A 455 -20.94 1.24 -0.51
C GLY A 455 -21.92 0.32 -1.27
N ALA A 456 -21.74 -1.00 -1.16
CA ALA A 456 -22.52 -2.02 -1.87
C ALA A 456 -24.03 -1.98 -1.55
N LEU A 457 -24.42 -1.26 -0.50
CA LEU A 457 -25.80 -1.07 -0.06
C LEU A 457 -26.61 -0.14 -0.95
N GLU A 458 -25.96 0.75 -1.71
CA GLU A 458 -26.64 1.49 -2.79
C GLU A 458 -27.28 0.52 -3.80
N GLY A 459 -26.78 -0.73 -3.88
CA GLY A 459 -27.31 -1.81 -4.72
C GLY A 459 -28.41 -2.69 -4.12
N ASN A 460 -28.89 -2.44 -2.89
CA ASN A 460 -29.89 -3.29 -2.19
C ASN A 460 -29.48 -4.77 -2.06
N ILE A 461 -28.20 -5.05 -1.79
CA ILE A 461 -27.72 -6.44 -1.63
C ILE A 461 -28.31 -7.07 -0.35
N PRO A 462 -28.99 -8.24 -0.46
CA PRO A 462 -29.52 -8.97 0.69
C PRO A 462 -28.46 -9.24 1.75
N TYR A 463 -28.82 -9.11 3.03
CA TYR A 463 -27.92 -9.30 4.17
C TYR A 463 -27.16 -10.65 4.16
N ILE A 464 -27.80 -11.73 3.71
CA ILE A 464 -27.19 -13.08 3.61
C ILE A 464 -26.00 -13.15 2.63
N LEU A 465 -25.91 -12.22 1.67
CA LEU A 465 -24.85 -12.18 0.66
C LEU A 465 -23.69 -11.24 1.03
N ARG A 466 -23.72 -10.62 2.21
CA ARG A 466 -22.70 -9.66 2.65
C ARG A 466 -21.49 -10.38 3.27
N GLY A 467 -20.33 -9.74 3.17
CA GLY A 467 -19.09 -10.17 3.82
C GLY A 467 -19.25 -10.22 5.35
N ARG A 468 -18.74 -11.28 5.97
CA ARG A 468 -18.89 -11.49 7.43
C ARG A 468 -17.77 -10.86 8.24
N GLU A 469 -16.62 -10.62 7.63
CA GLU A 469 -15.42 -10.13 8.32
C GLU A 469 -15.54 -8.64 8.62
N GLU A 470 -15.93 -7.86 7.62
CA GLU A 470 -16.19 -6.42 7.73
C GLU A 470 -17.37 -6.13 8.66
N GLU A 471 -18.41 -6.98 8.62
CA GLU A 471 -19.53 -6.88 9.55
C GLU A 471 -19.09 -7.14 10.99
N GLN A 472 -18.26 -8.16 11.22
CA GLN A 472 -17.75 -8.46 12.55
C GLN A 472 -16.95 -7.27 13.09
N GLN A 473 -16.12 -6.63 12.28
CA GLN A 473 -15.38 -5.43 12.66
C GLN A 473 -16.31 -4.28 13.08
N LEU A 474 -17.40 -4.04 12.34
CA LEU A 474 -18.41 -3.04 12.69
C LEU A 474 -19.09 -3.35 14.03
N LEU A 475 -19.47 -4.61 14.25
CA LEU A 475 -20.13 -5.05 15.48
C LEU A 475 -19.20 -4.98 16.69
N GLU A 476 -17.93 -5.38 16.55
CA GLU A 476 -16.93 -5.26 17.62
C GLU A 476 -16.71 -3.79 18.02
N PHE A 477 -16.62 -2.88 17.04
CA PHE A 477 -16.55 -1.45 17.30
C PHE A 477 -17.78 -0.94 18.08
N MET A 478 -18.97 -1.38 17.69
CA MET A 478 -20.23 -1.00 18.34
C MET A 478 -20.37 -1.58 19.75
N GLU A 479 -19.97 -2.83 19.97
CA GLU A 479 -19.96 -3.50 21.28
C GLU A 479 -19.01 -2.77 22.26
N GLU A 480 -17.83 -2.38 21.78
CA GLU A 480 -16.87 -1.61 22.57
C GLU A 480 -17.42 -0.22 22.94
N ILE A 481 -18.09 0.48 22.02
CA ILE A 481 -18.77 1.74 22.35
C ILE A 481 -19.84 1.51 23.42
N GLU A 482 -20.71 0.53 23.22
CA GLU A 482 -21.83 0.24 24.11
C GLU A 482 -21.35 -0.08 25.53
N TYR A 483 -20.26 -0.85 25.67
CA TYR A 483 -19.69 -1.19 26.97
C TYR A 483 -19.24 0.04 27.78
N ARG A 484 -18.95 1.16 27.10
CA ARG A 484 -18.47 2.41 27.72
C ARG A 484 -19.59 3.42 27.97
N GLU A 485 -20.77 3.20 27.40
CA GLU A 485 -21.94 4.05 27.59
C GLU A 485 -22.76 3.65 28.81
N SER A 486 -23.42 4.65 29.41
CA SER A 486 -24.35 4.47 30.52
C SER A 486 -25.77 4.78 30.08
N HIS A 487 -26.70 3.84 30.28
CA HIS A 487 -28.07 3.94 29.80
C HIS A 487 -29.06 4.18 30.94
N ASP A 488 -30.16 4.85 30.62
CA ASP A 488 -31.34 4.95 31.49
C ASP A 488 -32.18 3.68 31.32
N GLU A 489 -32.41 2.95 32.40
CA GLU A 489 -33.20 1.71 32.38
C GLU A 489 -34.71 1.99 32.28
N ASP A 490 -35.15 3.19 32.68
CA ASP A 490 -36.56 3.53 32.84
C ASP A 490 -37.15 4.19 31.57
N TYR A 491 -36.31 4.73 30.69
CA TYR A 491 -36.73 5.47 29.49
C TYR A 491 -35.85 5.19 28.27
N GLY A 492 -36.47 4.92 27.12
CA GLY A 492 -35.72 4.79 25.87
C GLY A 492 -36.51 4.25 24.69
N THR A 493 -35.86 4.18 23.53
CA THR A 493 -36.37 3.49 22.35
C THR A 493 -35.36 2.41 21.96
N ILE A 494 -35.86 1.19 21.75
CA ILE A 494 -35.06 0.03 21.39
C ILE A 494 -35.54 -0.43 20.01
N HIS A 495 -34.60 -0.51 19.08
CA HIS A 495 -34.79 -1.07 17.75
C HIS A 495 -34.33 -2.52 17.75
N ILE A 496 -35.14 -3.43 17.20
CA ILE A 496 -34.83 -4.84 17.08
C ILE A 496 -35.02 -5.24 15.62
N MET A 497 -33.95 -5.73 14.99
CA MET A 497 -33.95 -6.15 13.59
C MET A 497 -33.67 -7.65 13.49
N ASP A 498 -34.52 -8.36 12.75
CA ASP A 498 -34.29 -9.77 12.40
C ASP A 498 -33.55 -9.83 11.06
N THR A 499 -32.29 -10.27 11.06
CA THR A 499 -31.42 -10.16 9.87
C THR A 499 -31.78 -11.13 8.73
N GLU A 500 -32.57 -12.17 9.01
CA GLU A 500 -33.05 -13.10 7.99
C GLU A 500 -34.22 -12.51 7.19
N THR A 501 -35.10 -11.78 7.88
CA THR A 501 -36.33 -11.23 7.29
C THR A 501 -36.22 -9.75 6.91
N GLY A 502 -35.29 -9.02 7.52
CA GLY A 502 -35.16 -7.57 7.41
C GLY A 502 -36.24 -6.79 8.18
N GLU A 503 -37.10 -7.47 8.96
CA GLU A 503 -38.16 -6.81 9.73
C GLU A 503 -37.58 -6.00 10.90
N LEU A 504 -38.12 -4.79 11.10
CA LEU A 504 -37.74 -3.89 12.19
C LEU A 504 -38.90 -3.72 13.19
N GLU A 505 -38.64 -4.05 14.44
CA GLU A 505 -39.53 -3.81 15.57
C GLU A 505 -38.97 -2.67 16.43
N ILE A 506 -39.84 -1.73 16.80
CA ILE A 506 -39.48 -0.57 17.62
C ILE A 506 -40.23 -0.69 18.94
N LEU A 507 -39.48 -0.70 20.04
CA LEU A 507 -39.97 -0.83 21.40
C LEU A 507 -39.68 0.47 22.16
N SER A 508 -40.73 1.16 22.60
CA SER A 508 -40.59 2.32 23.50
C SER A 508 -40.74 1.89 24.95
N VAL A 509 -39.79 2.30 25.79
CA VAL A 509 -39.73 2.05 27.24
C VAL A 509 -40.04 3.36 27.97
N ASN A 510 -40.99 3.33 28.91
CA ASN A 510 -41.37 4.47 29.74
C ASN A 510 -41.91 3.98 31.10
N ASP A 511 -41.13 4.12 32.17
CA ASP A 511 -41.43 3.64 33.52
C ASP A 511 -41.92 2.18 33.54
N ASP A 512 -41.08 1.25 33.07
CA ASP A 512 -41.38 -0.20 32.93
C ASP A 512 -42.57 -0.54 32.00
N ARG A 513 -43.09 0.43 31.23
CA ARG A 513 -44.12 0.19 30.22
C ARG A 513 -43.51 0.08 28.85
N TYR A 514 -43.82 -1.03 28.19
CA TYR A 514 -43.37 -1.34 26.84
C TYR A 514 -44.49 -1.11 25.84
N GLN A 515 -44.24 -0.27 24.83
CA GLN A 515 -45.10 -0.12 23.65
C GLN A 515 -44.34 -0.57 22.42
N MET A 516 -44.98 -1.35 21.55
CA MET A 516 -44.33 -1.99 20.42
C MET A 516 -45.00 -1.57 19.11
N GLU A 517 -44.20 -1.08 18.17
CA GLU A 517 -44.59 -0.75 16.81
C GLU A 517 -43.76 -1.58 15.82
N ARG A 518 -44.40 -2.13 14.79
CA ARG A 518 -43.75 -2.98 13.77
C ARG A 518 -43.71 -2.23 12.44
N ARG A 519 -42.54 -2.16 11.82
CA ARG A 519 -42.31 -1.39 10.60
C ARG A 519 -41.90 -2.25 9.42
#